data_AF-F8PV22-F1
#
_entry.id   AF-F8PV22-F1
#
_cell.length_a   1.000
_cell.length_b   1.000
_cell.length_c   1.000
_cell.angle_alpha   90.00
_cell.angle_beta   90.00
_cell.angle_gamma   90.00
#
_symmetry.space_group_name_H-M   'P 1'
#
loop_
_entity.id
_entity.type
_entity.pdbx_description
1 polymer ?
#
loop_
_entity_poly.entity_id
_entity_poly.type
_entity_poly.pdbx_seq_one_letter_code
_entity_poly.pdbx_strand_id
1 'polypeptide(L)'
;MGQELNPPNPSPDTASLVKRLAGPSTTKAGLAKDQSEINRIIAEASKGSKFYDNEKRKDKELTERINKILKQRDDARQGVDISQIEKSTDHTLDQLESHRDLSQVIVHVDMDAFYANVELLHNPELKGKPFGVGAGVLSTASYDARKYGVRSGMPGFIAKKLCPELILVNINFTRYQEMSDKVMDIFRRYDPNMLAAGCDEGYLNITAYCEEHNLDPQACVQEMRAFVHKETNLTVSAGIAPNKNKPNGQFYLPFDRESIKSFMQDLPIRRIPGVGRVNERLLDAIGIKTCGDIYTHRATLSLMDKQFGLQFLLRIHLGIASNVVEPGKREERKIASAKVHFRTFSTLSDRQQILNKLEEVAAELEDDTERNGWTGKTVTLKYKLNTYQVYTRAKSFDRWISTKKDDLLAVCHHLWQYHLLLLVFLIFIIYRSARNFCQAILCQLG
;
A
#
# COMPACT_ATOMS: atom_id res chain seq x y z
N MET A 1 2.03 -24.11 46.63
CA MET A 1 2.08 -22.67 46.32
C MET A 1 3.19 -22.46 45.29
N GLY A 2 2.99 -22.03 44.06
CA GLY A 2 1.78 -21.87 43.25
C GLY A 2 2.11 -22.33 41.83
N GLN A 3 1.13 -22.91 41.15
CA GLN A 3 1.23 -23.20 39.72
C GLN A 3 1.16 -21.88 38.96
N GLU A 4 2.18 -21.59 38.14
CA GLU A 4 2.09 -20.58 37.09
C GLU A 4 0.95 -20.95 36.15
N LEU A 5 -0.18 -20.26 36.31
CA LEU A 5 -1.27 -20.30 35.36
C LEU A 5 -0.81 -19.59 34.09
N ASN A 6 -0.34 -20.36 33.10
CA ASN A 6 -0.25 -19.87 31.74
C ASN A 6 -1.63 -19.31 31.35
N PRO A 7 -1.72 -18.05 30.86
CA PRO A 7 -3.00 -17.47 30.50
C PRO A 7 -3.65 -18.32 29.39
N PRO A 8 -4.98 -18.51 29.42
CA PRO A 8 -5.66 -19.30 28.41
C PRO A 8 -5.39 -18.72 27.02
N ASN A 9 -5.10 -19.59 26.05
CA ASN A 9 -4.96 -19.19 24.66
C ASN A 9 -6.20 -18.36 24.25
N PRO A 10 -6.02 -17.15 23.69
CA PRO A 10 -7.14 -16.31 23.32
C PRO A 10 -8.03 -17.04 22.33
N SER A 11 -9.35 -16.87 22.45
CA SER A 11 -10.29 -17.43 21.47
C SER A 11 -9.92 -16.98 20.04
N PRO A 12 -10.22 -17.78 18.99
CA PRO A 12 -9.88 -17.42 17.61
C PRO A 12 -10.35 -16.03 17.20
N ASP A 13 -11.54 -15.62 17.67
CA ASP A 13 -12.12 -14.29 17.47
C ASP A 13 -11.33 -13.15 18.15
N THR A 14 -10.66 -13.47 19.26
CA THR A 14 -9.79 -12.51 19.95
C THR A 14 -8.45 -12.39 19.21
N ALA A 15 -7.92 -13.50 18.68
CA ALA A 15 -6.66 -13.51 17.94
C ALA A 15 -6.73 -12.76 16.59
N SER A 16 -7.82 -12.93 15.83
CA SER A 16 -8.02 -12.20 14.56
C SER A 16 -8.10 -10.68 14.78
N LEU A 17 -8.84 -10.27 15.81
CA LEU A 17 -8.98 -8.86 16.17
C LEU A 17 -7.66 -8.25 16.62
N VAL A 18 -6.85 -8.96 17.42
CA VAL A 18 -5.51 -8.50 17.82
C VAL A 18 -4.60 -8.32 16.59
N LYS A 19 -4.57 -9.29 15.65
CA LYS A 19 -3.82 -9.18 14.39
C LYS A 19 -4.29 -7.99 13.54
N ARG A 20 -5.60 -7.71 13.56
CA ARG A 20 -6.19 -6.56 12.87
C ARG A 20 -5.75 -5.23 13.49
N LEU A 21 -5.87 -5.10 14.81
CA LEU A 21 -5.49 -3.91 15.59
C LEU A 21 -4.00 -3.58 15.48
N ALA A 22 -3.15 -4.59 15.27
CA ALA A 22 -1.72 -4.41 15.05
C ALA A 22 -1.37 -3.45 13.87
N GLY A 23 -2.32 -3.16 12.97
CA GLY A 23 -2.20 -2.15 11.90
C GLY A 23 -1.23 -2.55 10.76
N PRO A 24 -1.47 -2.14 9.50
CA PRO A 24 -1.02 -2.78 8.24
C PRO A 24 0.44 -3.24 8.13
N SER A 25 1.33 -2.53 8.82
CA SER A 25 2.79 -2.57 8.69
C SER A 25 3.51 -3.62 9.55
N THR A 26 2.83 -4.68 9.98
CA THR A 26 3.40 -5.73 10.87
C THR A 26 4.54 -6.54 10.25
N THR A 27 4.74 -6.47 8.94
CA THR A 27 5.78 -7.21 8.20
C THR A 27 6.95 -6.33 7.75
N LYS A 28 7.03 -5.09 8.23
CA LYS A 28 8.12 -4.15 7.89
C LYS A 28 9.46 -4.66 8.42
N ALA A 29 10.53 -4.35 7.69
CA ALA A 29 11.89 -4.75 8.04
C ALA A 29 12.38 -4.04 9.31
N GLY A 30 13.19 -4.75 10.12
CA GLY A 30 13.76 -4.24 11.37
C GLY A 30 12.84 -4.32 12.59
N LEU A 31 11.67 -4.96 12.46
CA LEU A 31 10.79 -5.25 13.59
C LEU A 31 11.28 -6.48 14.38
N ALA A 32 10.96 -6.53 15.68
CA ALA A 32 11.23 -7.70 16.53
C ALA A 32 10.55 -8.97 15.96
N LYS A 33 11.23 -10.12 16.10
CA LYS A 33 10.74 -11.41 15.58
C LYS A 33 9.44 -11.85 16.28
N ASP A 34 9.37 -11.66 17.59
CA ASP A 34 8.12 -11.84 18.33
C ASP A 34 7.38 -10.50 18.44
N GLN A 35 6.12 -10.51 18.03
CA GLN A 35 5.21 -9.37 18.04
C GLN A 35 4.02 -9.60 18.98
N SER A 36 3.98 -10.72 19.71
CA SER A 36 2.86 -11.10 20.58
C SER A 36 2.58 -10.02 21.63
N GLU A 37 3.59 -9.66 22.42
CA GLU A 37 3.48 -8.65 23.47
C GLU A 37 3.22 -7.24 22.90
N ILE A 38 3.87 -6.89 21.79
CA ILE A 38 3.63 -5.62 21.08
C ILE A 38 2.14 -5.51 20.68
N ASN A 39 1.59 -6.58 20.09
CA ASN A 39 0.20 -6.59 19.65
C ASN A 39 -0.78 -6.56 20.82
N ARG A 40 -0.43 -7.18 21.95
CA ARG A 40 -1.20 -7.10 23.19
C ARG A 40 -1.23 -5.67 23.74
N ILE A 41 -0.09 -5.00 23.86
CA ILE A 41 -0.01 -3.59 24.30
C ILE A 41 -0.86 -2.70 23.38
N ILE A 42 -0.79 -2.89 22.06
CA ILE A 42 -1.60 -2.13 21.09
C ILE A 42 -3.10 -2.38 21.33
N ALA A 43 -3.50 -3.64 21.54
CA ALA A 43 -4.90 -4.00 21.76
C ALA A 43 -5.43 -3.41 23.08
N GLU A 44 -4.68 -3.52 24.17
CA GLU A 44 -5.00 -2.94 25.47
C GLU A 44 -5.10 -1.41 25.38
N ALA A 45 -4.13 -0.76 24.74
CA ALA A 45 -4.13 0.69 24.55
C ALA A 45 -5.28 1.20 23.68
N SER A 46 -5.83 0.35 22.82
CA SER A 46 -6.95 0.69 21.93
C SER A 46 -8.32 0.41 22.57
N LYS A 47 -8.39 -0.45 23.59
CA LYS A 47 -9.64 -0.93 24.19
C LYS A 47 -10.50 0.21 24.72
N GLY A 48 -11.81 0.16 24.44
CA GLY A 48 -12.78 1.20 24.85
C GLY A 48 -12.80 2.45 23.95
N SER A 49 -11.97 2.51 22.90
CA SER A 49 -12.03 3.59 21.92
C SER A 49 -13.05 3.30 20.81
N LYS A 50 -13.62 4.36 20.21
CA LYS A 50 -14.46 4.26 19.00
C LYS A 50 -13.74 3.59 17.82
N PHE A 51 -12.41 3.71 17.76
CA PHE A 51 -11.59 3.03 16.77
C PHE A 51 -11.61 1.51 16.97
N TYR A 52 -11.43 1.06 18.22
CA TYR A 52 -11.47 -0.35 18.57
C TYR A 52 -12.82 -0.99 18.24
N ASP A 53 -13.92 -0.33 18.57
CA ASP A 53 -15.26 -0.84 18.26
C ASP A 53 -15.50 -0.96 16.75
N ASN A 54 -15.00 0.01 15.97
CA ASN A 54 -15.08 -0.05 14.51
C ASN A 54 -14.22 -1.17 13.91
N GLU A 55 -13.02 -1.40 14.43
CA GLU A 55 -12.19 -2.52 13.98
C GLU A 55 -12.77 -3.87 14.40
N LYS A 56 -13.38 -3.97 15.59
CA LYS A 56 -14.15 -5.15 16.02
C LYS A 56 -15.32 -5.43 15.07
N ARG A 57 -16.10 -4.40 14.71
CA ARG A 57 -17.19 -4.53 13.73
C ARG A 57 -16.68 -5.03 12.38
N LYS A 58 -15.61 -4.43 11.84
CA LYS A 58 -15.04 -4.85 10.56
C LYS A 58 -14.44 -6.25 10.60
N ASP A 59 -13.88 -6.67 11.74
CA ASP A 59 -13.38 -8.03 11.89
C ASP A 59 -14.52 -9.04 11.84
N LYS A 60 -15.62 -8.76 12.54
CA LYS A 60 -16.86 -9.56 12.49
C LYS A 60 -17.43 -9.63 11.08
N GLU A 61 -17.56 -8.50 10.38
CA GLU A 61 -18.03 -8.45 8.99
C GLU A 61 -17.16 -9.29 8.04
N LEU A 62 -15.84 -9.27 8.27
CA LEU A 62 -14.91 -10.10 7.50
C LEU A 62 -15.08 -11.59 7.83
N THR A 63 -15.26 -11.96 9.09
CA THR A 63 -15.57 -13.34 9.49
C THR A 63 -16.86 -13.83 8.83
N GLU A 64 -17.93 -13.04 8.85
CA GLU A 64 -19.20 -13.38 8.20
C GLU A 64 -19.05 -13.53 6.68
N ARG A 65 -18.24 -12.65 6.04
CA ARG A 65 -17.90 -12.76 4.63
C ARG A 65 -17.13 -14.05 4.33
N ILE A 66 -16.17 -14.41 5.17
CA ILE A 66 -15.39 -15.66 5.04
C ILE A 66 -16.34 -16.85 5.08
N ASN A 67 -17.26 -16.91 6.06
CA ASN A 67 -18.22 -18.01 6.16
C ASN A 67 -19.09 -18.15 4.90
N LYS A 68 -19.51 -17.03 4.30
CA LYS A 68 -20.24 -17.05 3.02
C LYS A 68 -19.38 -17.58 1.87
N ILE A 69 -18.10 -17.18 1.81
CA ILE A 69 -17.15 -17.64 0.79
C ILE A 69 -16.87 -19.14 0.94
N LEU A 70 -16.73 -19.64 2.17
CA LEU A 70 -16.55 -21.06 2.42
C LEU A 70 -17.75 -21.87 1.97
N LYS A 71 -18.97 -21.39 2.24
CA LYS A 71 -20.19 -22.01 1.70
C LYS A 71 -20.20 -22.01 0.17
N GLN A 72 -19.90 -20.88 -0.46
CA GLN A 72 -19.82 -20.78 -1.92
C GLN A 72 -18.77 -21.71 -2.53
N ARG A 73 -17.64 -21.90 -1.85
CA ARG A 73 -16.60 -22.86 -2.23
C ARG A 73 -17.15 -24.28 -2.22
N ASP A 74 -17.81 -24.65 -1.13
CA ASP A 74 -18.33 -26.01 -0.94
C ASP A 74 -19.42 -26.32 -1.98
N ASP A 75 -20.33 -25.36 -2.19
CA ASP A 75 -21.37 -25.43 -3.23
C ASP A 75 -20.75 -25.53 -4.64
N ALA A 76 -19.73 -24.72 -4.95
CA ALA A 76 -19.06 -24.73 -6.25
C ALA A 76 -18.26 -26.00 -6.54
N ARG A 77 -17.87 -26.75 -5.50
CA ARG A 77 -17.16 -28.04 -5.64
C ARG A 77 -18.11 -29.22 -5.74
N GLN A 78 -19.38 -29.05 -5.40
CA GLN A 78 -20.35 -30.14 -5.38
C GLN A 78 -20.67 -30.64 -6.80
N GLY A 79 -20.48 -31.94 -7.04
CA GLY A 79 -20.81 -32.57 -8.33
C GLY A 79 -19.88 -32.18 -9.48
N VAL A 80 -18.76 -31.50 -9.19
CA VAL A 80 -17.75 -31.11 -10.19
C VAL A 80 -16.60 -32.11 -10.20
N ASP A 81 -16.18 -32.53 -11.38
CA ASP A 81 -14.94 -33.29 -11.54
C ASP A 81 -13.73 -32.36 -11.34
N ILE A 82 -13.16 -32.39 -10.13
CA ILE A 82 -12.00 -31.58 -9.76
C ILE A 82 -10.79 -31.89 -10.66
N SER A 83 -10.60 -33.15 -11.09
CA SER A 83 -9.47 -33.54 -11.95
C SER A 83 -9.55 -32.85 -13.31
N GLN A 84 -10.76 -32.74 -13.86
CA GLN A 84 -10.98 -32.02 -15.12
C GLN A 84 -10.68 -30.52 -14.99
N ILE A 85 -11.11 -29.90 -13.89
CA ILE A 85 -10.83 -28.47 -13.64
C ILE A 85 -9.33 -28.23 -13.44
N GLU A 86 -8.65 -29.13 -12.71
CA GLU A 86 -7.21 -29.10 -12.55
C GLU A 86 -6.49 -29.13 -13.89
N LYS A 87 -6.84 -30.07 -14.79
CA LYS A 87 -6.25 -30.14 -16.14
C LYS A 87 -6.46 -28.87 -16.95
N SER A 88 -7.65 -28.28 -16.89
CA SER A 88 -7.93 -26.99 -17.57
C SER A 88 -7.08 -25.85 -16.99
N THR A 89 -6.91 -25.84 -15.66
CA THR A 89 -6.09 -24.85 -14.97
C THR A 89 -4.61 -25.05 -15.26
N ASP A 90 -4.15 -26.30 -15.38
CA ASP A 90 -2.78 -26.66 -15.77
C ASP A 90 -2.49 -26.19 -17.20
N HIS A 91 -3.44 -26.31 -18.14
CA HIS A 91 -3.29 -25.73 -19.47
C HIS A 91 -3.11 -24.20 -19.43
N THR A 92 -3.83 -23.51 -18.52
CA THR A 92 -3.64 -22.06 -18.32
C THR A 92 -2.27 -21.75 -17.74
N LEU A 93 -1.77 -22.57 -16.80
CA LEU A 93 -0.41 -22.44 -16.27
C LEU A 93 0.64 -22.62 -17.36
N ASP A 94 0.48 -23.62 -18.23
CA ASP A 94 1.38 -23.86 -19.36
C ASP A 94 1.40 -22.70 -20.34
N GLN A 95 0.23 -22.12 -20.64
CA GLN A 95 0.12 -20.90 -21.45
C GLN A 95 0.82 -19.72 -20.79
N LEU A 96 0.66 -19.50 -19.49
CA LEU A 96 1.36 -18.41 -18.81
C LEU A 96 2.88 -18.63 -18.83
N GLU A 97 3.31 -19.87 -18.61
CA GLU A 97 4.72 -20.26 -18.59
C GLU A 97 5.37 -20.11 -19.97
N SER A 98 4.65 -20.37 -21.07
CA SER A 98 5.17 -20.22 -22.44
C SER A 98 5.49 -18.78 -22.80
N HIS A 99 4.92 -17.80 -22.10
CA HIS A 99 5.19 -16.37 -22.28
C HIS A 99 6.19 -15.83 -21.25
N ARG A 100 6.86 -16.69 -20.48
CA ARG A 100 7.89 -16.26 -19.54
C ARG A 100 9.06 -15.64 -20.30
N ASP A 101 9.39 -14.42 -19.93
CA ASP A 101 10.58 -13.72 -20.40
C ASP A 101 11.53 -13.47 -19.22
N LEU A 102 12.76 -13.97 -19.38
CA LEU A 102 13.86 -13.85 -18.41
C LEU A 102 15.06 -13.08 -18.99
N SER A 103 14.90 -12.46 -20.17
CA SER A 103 15.96 -11.68 -20.82
C SER A 103 16.20 -10.34 -20.13
N GLN A 104 15.21 -9.84 -19.39
CA GLN A 104 15.25 -8.51 -18.79
C GLN A 104 15.62 -8.55 -17.31
N VAL A 105 16.53 -7.66 -16.93
CA VAL A 105 17.00 -7.44 -15.57
C VAL A 105 16.24 -6.28 -14.95
N ILE A 106 15.17 -6.61 -14.24
CA ILE A 106 14.36 -5.63 -13.52
C ILE A 106 14.83 -5.49 -12.07
N VAL A 107 15.06 -4.25 -11.66
CA VAL A 107 15.50 -3.90 -10.32
C VAL A 107 14.44 -3.07 -9.62
N HIS A 108 14.03 -3.52 -8.44
CA HIS A 108 13.22 -2.70 -7.53
C HIS A 108 14.13 -2.06 -6.48
N VAL A 109 14.16 -0.74 -6.45
CA VAL A 109 14.92 0.06 -5.49
C VAL A 109 13.99 0.69 -4.47
N ASP A 110 14.44 0.74 -3.21
CA ASP A 110 13.66 1.25 -2.10
C ASP A 110 14.58 1.88 -1.05
N MET A 111 14.38 3.16 -0.75
CA MET A 111 15.18 3.89 0.22
C MET A 111 14.88 3.44 1.65
N ASP A 112 15.93 3.15 2.40
CA ASP A 112 15.80 2.62 3.74
C ASP A 112 15.27 3.67 4.71
N ALA A 113 14.10 3.40 5.30
CA ALA A 113 13.45 4.28 6.28
C ALA A 113 13.46 5.77 5.87
N PHE A 114 13.17 6.05 4.59
CA PHE A 114 13.49 7.29 3.90
C PHE A 114 13.32 8.57 4.73
N TYR A 115 12.10 8.93 5.16
CA TYR A 115 11.90 10.18 5.90
C TYR A 115 12.69 10.23 7.22
N ALA A 116 12.85 9.10 7.91
CA ALA A 116 13.63 9.07 9.14
C ALA A 116 15.12 9.33 8.84
N ASN A 117 15.67 8.71 7.79
CA ASN A 117 17.05 8.94 7.39
C ASN A 117 17.28 10.37 6.88
N VAL A 118 16.31 10.98 6.17
CA VAL A 118 16.39 12.40 5.80
C VAL A 118 16.39 13.30 7.04
N GLU A 119 15.52 13.06 8.03
CA GLU A 119 15.56 13.82 9.28
C GLU A 119 16.86 13.61 10.06
N LEU A 120 17.45 12.41 10.02
CA LEU A 120 18.74 12.12 10.65
C LEU A 120 19.90 12.89 9.99
N LEU A 121 19.86 13.10 8.67
CA LEU A 121 20.84 13.94 7.97
C LEU A 121 20.75 15.41 8.41
N HIS A 122 19.52 15.91 8.61
CA HIS A 122 19.31 17.29 9.04
C HIS A 122 19.51 17.51 10.54
N ASN A 123 19.28 16.49 11.37
CA ASN A 123 19.48 16.55 12.80
C ASN A 123 20.31 15.33 13.29
N PRO A 124 21.65 15.45 13.30
CA PRO A 124 22.54 14.39 13.74
C PRO A 124 22.34 13.95 15.20
N GLU A 125 21.72 14.78 16.05
CA GLU A 125 21.46 14.42 17.45
C GLU A 125 20.45 13.27 17.62
N LEU A 126 19.72 12.92 16.55
CA LEU A 126 18.81 11.78 16.51
C LEU A 126 19.54 10.44 16.38
N LYS A 127 20.84 10.44 16.07
CA LYS A 127 21.62 9.22 15.85
C LYS A 127 21.63 8.36 17.11
N GLY A 128 21.26 7.08 16.96
CA GLY A 128 21.20 6.11 18.04
C GLY A 128 20.01 6.29 19.00
N LYS A 129 19.10 7.22 18.72
CA LYS A 129 17.87 7.43 19.52
C LYS A 129 16.65 6.89 18.77
N PRO A 130 15.68 6.29 19.46
CA PRO A 130 14.42 5.90 18.82
C PRO A 130 13.58 7.15 18.51
N PHE A 131 13.30 7.37 17.23
CA PHE A 131 12.40 8.42 16.78
C PHE A 131 11.44 7.95 15.68
N GLY A 132 10.31 8.65 15.57
CA GLY A 132 9.30 8.48 14.54
C GLY A 132 8.94 9.81 13.88
N VAL A 133 8.63 9.78 12.59
CA VAL A 133 8.25 10.97 11.82
C VAL A 133 6.73 11.03 11.68
N GLY A 134 6.12 12.09 12.19
CA GLY A 134 4.68 12.31 12.28
C GLY A 134 4.18 12.48 13.72
N ALA A 135 3.24 13.40 13.93
CA ALA A 135 2.71 13.70 15.27
C ALA A 135 1.43 12.91 15.61
N GLY A 136 0.44 12.89 14.71
CA GLY A 136 -0.80 12.14 14.91
C GLY A 136 -0.65 10.64 14.61
N VAL A 137 -0.24 10.34 13.38
CA VAL A 137 0.09 9.00 12.90
C VAL A 137 1.49 9.05 12.33
N LEU A 138 2.31 8.04 12.66
CA LEU A 138 3.67 7.92 12.16
C LEU A 138 3.66 7.59 10.67
N SER A 139 4.34 8.40 9.87
CA SER A 139 4.62 8.11 8.46
C SER A 139 5.72 7.07 8.33
N THR A 140 6.74 7.17 9.19
CA THR A 140 7.82 6.18 9.30
C THR A 140 8.40 6.17 10.71
N ALA A 141 9.24 5.18 10.98
CA ALA A 141 9.99 5.04 12.21
C ALA A 141 11.43 4.64 11.90
N SER A 142 12.37 5.19 12.68
CA SER A 142 13.78 4.81 12.69
C SER A 142 13.95 3.32 13.00
N TYR A 143 15.05 2.73 12.55
CA TYR A 143 15.33 1.32 12.86
C TYR A 143 15.47 1.05 14.36
N ASP A 144 15.98 2.01 15.13
CA ASP A 144 16.02 1.92 16.60
C ASP A 144 14.63 1.88 17.22
N ALA A 145 13.69 2.71 16.74
CA ALA A 145 12.29 2.65 17.19
C ALA A 145 11.57 1.34 16.76
N ARG A 146 11.92 0.78 15.59
CA ARG A 146 11.32 -0.47 15.09
C ARG A 146 11.63 -1.68 15.97
N LYS A 147 12.75 -1.67 16.69
CA LYS A 147 13.09 -2.72 17.68
C LYS A 147 12.01 -2.86 18.76
N TYR A 148 11.36 -1.75 19.13
CA TYR A 148 10.25 -1.70 20.10
C TYR A 148 8.88 -1.96 19.46
N GLY A 149 8.83 -2.27 18.16
CA GLY A 149 7.58 -2.48 17.43
C GLY A 149 6.95 -1.23 16.81
N VAL A 150 7.55 -0.05 17.01
CA VAL A 150 7.09 1.22 16.45
C VAL A 150 7.22 1.20 14.92
N ARG A 151 6.17 1.59 14.20
CA ARG A 151 6.10 1.43 12.74
C ARG A 151 5.17 2.45 12.07
N SER A 152 5.29 2.57 10.75
CA SER A 152 4.40 3.41 9.95
C SER A 152 2.93 3.00 10.07
N GLY A 153 2.04 3.98 10.05
CA GLY A 153 0.60 3.80 10.24
C GLY A 153 0.17 3.62 11.70
N MET A 154 1.09 3.65 12.65
CA MET A 154 0.81 3.61 14.09
C MET A 154 0.50 5.01 14.65
N PRO A 155 -0.52 5.18 15.51
CA PRO A 155 -0.74 6.44 16.21
C PRO A 155 0.43 6.80 17.14
N GLY A 156 0.81 8.08 17.18
CA GLY A 156 1.95 8.55 17.98
C GLY A 156 1.83 8.23 19.48
N PHE A 157 0.61 8.29 20.04
CA PHE A 157 0.38 7.95 21.44
C PHE A 157 0.56 6.45 21.75
N ILE A 158 0.24 5.56 20.79
CA ILE A 158 0.50 4.12 20.92
C ILE A 158 1.99 3.86 20.80
N ALA A 159 2.66 4.52 19.86
CA ALA A 159 4.10 4.41 19.69
C ALA A 159 4.86 4.83 20.96
N LYS A 160 4.44 5.91 21.63
CA LYS A 160 4.99 6.32 22.94
C LYS A 160 4.71 5.34 24.07
N LYS A 161 3.62 4.58 24.01
CA LYS A 161 3.37 3.49 24.98
C LYS A 161 4.33 2.31 24.77
N LEU A 162 4.70 2.02 23.52
CA LEU A 162 5.68 0.97 23.21
C LEU A 162 7.12 1.41 23.51
N CYS A 163 7.41 2.70 23.33
CA CYS A 163 8.73 3.29 23.53
C CYS A 163 8.54 4.67 24.19
N PRO A 164 8.56 4.76 25.54
CA PRO A 164 8.37 6.02 26.27
C PRO A 164 9.36 7.12 25.91
N GLU A 165 10.59 6.75 25.56
CA GLU A 165 11.68 7.63 25.12
C GLU A 165 11.57 8.06 23.64
N LEU A 166 10.51 7.66 22.93
CA LEU A 166 10.33 7.96 21.50
C LEU A 166 10.23 9.46 21.23
N ILE A 167 11.14 9.94 20.37
CA ILE A 167 11.12 11.30 19.85
C ILE A 167 10.16 11.37 18.66
N LEU A 168 9.22 12.32 18.67
CA LEU A 168 8.33 12.58 17.54
C LEU A 168 8.84 13.78 16.75
N VAL A 169 9.15 13.57 15.48
CA VAL A 169 9.64 14.59 14.56
C VAL A 169 8.51 14.99 13.60
N ASN A 170 8.35 16.30 13.36
CA ASN A 170 7.34 16.79 12.42
C ASN A 170 7.73 16.45 10.97
N ILE A 171 6.72 16.19 10.14
CA ILE A 171 6.89 15.88 8.72
C ILE A 171 7.35 17.13 7.98
N ASN A 172 8.40 17.01 7.16
CA ASN A 172 8.86 18.05 6.26
C ASN A 172 8.90 17.54 4.80
N PHE A 173 7.78 17.68 4.10
CA PHE A 173 7.64 17.19 2.73
C PHE A 173 8.62 17.83 1.73
N THR A 174 8.99 19.10 1.92
CA THR A 174 9.92 19.79 1.03
C THR A 174 11.28 19.08 1.01
N ARG A 175 11.84 18.79 2.20
CA ARG A 175 13.11 18.06 2.32
C ARG A 175 13.04 16.66 1.70
N TYR A 176 11.92 15.97 1.91
CA TYR A 176 11.74 14.62 1.37
C TYR A 176 11.64 14.64 -0.15
N GLN A 177 10.96 15.63 -0.72
CA GLN A 177 10.87 15.78 -2.17
C GLN A 177 12.23 16.10 -2.78
N GLU A 178 12.98 17.07 -2.21
CA GLU A 178 14.32 17.43 -2.67
C GLU A 178 15.28 16.24 -2.67
N MET A 179 15.26 15.43 -1.60
CA MET A 179 16.11 14.25 -1.52
C MET A 179 15.64 13.11 -2.43
N SER A 180 14.32 12.94 -2.58
CA SER A 180 13.74 12.02 -3.54
C SER A 180 14.22 12.35 -4.95
N ASP A 181 14.07 13.61 -5.37
CA ASP A 181 14.43 14.05 -6.72
C ASP A 181 15.91 13.77 -7.03
N LYS A 182 16.82 14.05 -6.09
CA LYS A 182 18.24 13.72 -6.22
C LYS A 182 18.50 12.22 -6.43
N VAL A 183 17.84 11.37 -5.65
CA VAL A 183 18.01 9.91 -5.77
C VAL A 183 17.38 9.38 -7.06
N MET A 184 16.20 9.87 -7.42
CA MET A 184 15.53 9.52 -8.67
C MET A 184 16.34 9.97 -9.90
N ASP A 185 17.03 11.10 -9.84
CA ASP A 185 17.94 11.56 -10.90
C ASP A 185 19.16 10.65 -11.07
N ILE A 186 19.63 10.00 -9.99
CA ILE A 186 20.68 8.99 -10.07
C ILE A 186 20.14 7.74 -10.77
N PHE A 187 18.96 7.26 -10.37
CA PHE A 187 18.32 6.08 -10.96
C PHE A 187 18.06 6.26 -12.46
N ARG A 188 17.65 7.46 -12.90
CA ARG A 188 17.44 7.78 -14.32
C ARG A 188 18.70 7.66 -15.20
N ARG A 189 19.90 7.62 -14.60
CA ARG A 189 21.15 7.38 -15.34
C ARG A 189 21.30 5.91 -15.75
N TYR A 190 20.70 5.00 -14.98
CA TYR A 190 20.70 3.56 -15.25
C TYR A 190 19.49 3.13 -16.09
N ASP A 191 18.35 3.81 -15.91
CA ASP A 191 17.15 3.61 -16.74
C ASP A 191 16.41 4.95 -16.91
N PRO A 192 16.50 5.59 -18.09
CA PRO A 192 15.77 6.83 -18.38
C PRO A 192 14.24 6.68 -18.32
N ASN A 193 13.72 5.46 -18.49
CA ASN A 193 12.29 5.12 -18.52
C ASN A 193 11.80 4.51 -17.19
N MET A 194 12.59 4.65 -16.13
CA MET A 194 12.27 4.17 -14.80
C MET A 194 10.83 4.51 -14.37
N LEU A 195 10.18 3.55 -13.71
CA LEU A 195 8.88 3.73 -13.08
C LEU A 195 9.05 4.11 -11.61
N ALA A 196 8.86 5.38 -11.27
CA ALA A 196 8.75 5.81 -9.89
C ALA A 196 7.43 5.31 -9.26
N ALA A 197 7.52 4.44 -8.26
CA ALA A 197 6.38 3.88 -7.54
C ALA A 197 5.94 4.76 -6.35
N GLY A 198 6.88 5.50 -5.77
CA GLY A 198 6.67 6.44 -4.68
C GLY A 198 7.76 7.51 -4.64
N CYS A 199 7.83 8.28 -3.55
CA CYS A 199 8.97 9.19 -3.32
C CYS A 199 10.25 8.43 -2.93
N ASP A 200 10.10 7.19 -2.47
CA ASP A 200 11.20 6.36 -1.98
C ASP A 200 11.41 5.04 -2.71
N GLU A 201 10.57 4.75 -3.70
CA GLU A 201 10.53 3.45 -4.38
C GLU A 201 10.46 3.62 -5.89
N GLY A 202 11.15 2.75 -6.63
CA GLY A 202 11.16 2.75 -8.09
C GLY A 202 11.49 1.39 -8.70
N TYR A 203 11.08 1.19 -9.95
CA TYR A 203 11.47 0.06 -10.78
C TYR A 203 12.33 0.56 -11.93
N LEU A 204 13.42 -0.15 -12.19
CA LEU A 204 14.35 0.12 -13.28
C LEU A 204 14.49 -1.14 -14.14
N ASN A 205 14.63 -0.97 -15.44
CA ASN A 205 15.14 -1.99 -16.33
C ASN A 205 16.59 -1.67 -16.69
N ILE A 206 17.54 -2.35 -16.02
CA ILE A 206 18.98 -2.09 -16.19
C ILE A 206 19.62 -2.95 -17.29
N THR A 207 18.82 -3.69 -18.06
CA THR A 207 19.32 -4.63 -19.08
C THR A 207 20.24 -3.94 -20.08
N ALA A 208 19.75 -2.86 -20.71
CA ALA A 208 20.51 -2.11 -21.71
C ALA A 208 21.79 -1.49 -21.11
N TYR A 209 21.70 -0.96 -19.88
CA TYR A 209 22.86 -0.40 -19.20
C TYR A 209 23.94 -1.46 -18.91
N CYS A 210 23.53 -2.64 -18.44
CA CYS A 210 24.46 -3.74 -18.18
C CYS A 210 25.14 -4.23 -19.47
N GLU A 211 24.39 -4.31 -20.58
CA GLU A 211 24.91 -4.70 -21.90
C GLU A 211 25.90 -3.66 -22.45
N GLU A 212 25.55 -2.37 -22.41
CA GLU A 212 26.41 -1.28 -22.90
C GLU A 212 27.74 -1.20 -22.14
N HIS A 213 27.69 -1.41 -20.82
CA HIS A 213 28.86 -1.30 -19.94
C HIS A 213 29.55 -2.62 -19.65
N ASN A 214 29.08 -3.75 -20.20
CA ASN A 214 29.55 -5.11 -19.91
C ASN A 214 29.64 -5.40 -18.39
N LEU A 215 28.61 -5.01 -17.65
CA LEU A 215 28.53 -5.17 -16.19
C LEU A 215 27.64 -6.34 -15.80
N ASP A 216 28.07 -7.10 -14.79
CA ASP A 216 27.17 -8.03 -14.10
C ASP A 216 26.05 -7.24 -13.37
N PRO A 217 24.78 -7.68 -13.44
CA PRO A 217 23.66 -7.02 -12.75
C PRO A 217 23.88 -6.76 -11.26
N GLN A 218 24.52 -7.67 -10.53
CA GLN A 218 24.77 -7.48 -9.10
C GLN A 218 25.79 -6.38 -8.86
N ALA A 219 26.84 -6.33 -9.69
CA ALA A 219 27.85 -5.28 -9.65
C ALA A 219 27.25 -3.92 -10.01
N CYS A 220 26.43 -3.84 -11.07
CA CYS A 220 25.73 -2.63 -11.47
C CYS A 220 24.86 -2.07 -10.34
N VAL A 221 24.08 -2.91 -9.66
CA VAL A 221 23.24 -2.46 -8.54
C VAL A 221 24.05 -2.08 -7.30
N GLN A 222 25.15 -2.80 -7.04
CA GLN A 222 26.06 -2.44 -5.95
C GLN A 222 26.69 -1.06 -6.18
N GLU A 223 27.14 -0.78 -7.41
CA GLU A 223 27.66 0.52 -7.81
C GLU A 223 26.60 1.61 -7.68
N MET A 224 25.39 1.37 -8.20
CA MET A 224 24.26 2.31 -8.07
C MET A 224 23.98 2.66 -6.61
N ARG A 225 23.94 1.67 -5.71
CA ARG A 225 23.73 1.88 -4.27
C ARG A 225 24.88 2.67 -3.64
N ALA A 226 26.12 2.36 -4.01
CA ALA A 226 27.30 3.08 -3.53
C ALA A 226 27.29 4.55 -4.00
N PHE A 227 26.88 4.80 -5.24
CA PHE A 227 26.76 6.14 -5.81
C PHE A 227 25.68 6.97 -5.10
N VAL A 228 24.50 6.38 -4.86
CA VAL A 228 23.45 7.03 -4.04
C VAL A 228 23.98 7.40 -2.66
N HIS A 229 24.65 6.47 -1.97
CA HIS A 229 25.20 6.74 -0.66
C HIS A 229 26.26 7.85 -0.69
N LYS A 230 27.15 7.86 -1.69
CA LYS A 230 28.19 8.88 -1.85
C LYS A 230 27.60 10.29 -2.06
N GLU A 231 26.57 10.43 -2.89
CA GLU A 231 25.99 11.73 -3.25
C GLU A 231 25.00 12.26 -2.18
N THR A 232 24.30 11.36 -1.50
CA THR A 232 23.14 11.74 -0.66
C THR A 232 23.30 11.38 0.80
N ASN A 233 24.30 10.57 1.18
CA ASN A 233 24.42 9.93 2.49
C ASN A 233 23.18 9.09 2.90
N LEU A 234 22.31 8.74 1.95
CA LEU A 234 21.18 7.85 2.16
C LEU A 234 21.53 6.43 1.70
N THR A 235 20.87 5.45 2.32
CA THR A 235 21.03 4.04 1.95
C THR A 235 19.81 3.56 1.18
N VAL A 236 20.06 2.75 0.15
CA VAL A 236 19.05 2.12 -0.69
C VAL A 236 19.23 0.62 -0.59
N SER A 237 18.10 -0.08 -0.46
CA SER A 237 18.04 -1.52 -0.65
C SER A 237 17.46 -1.84 -2.03
N ALA A 238 18.00 -2.85 -2.69
CA ALA A 238 17.61 -3.19 -4.06
C ALA A 238 17.32 -4.69 -4.21
N GLY A 239 16.26 -5.04 -4.95
CA GLY A 239 15.99 -6.40 -5.38
C GLY A 239 16.26 -6.54 -6.86
N ILE A 240 17.19 -7.41 -7.23
CA ILE A 240 17.35 -7.90 -8.60
C ILE A 240 16.46 -9.14 -8.64
N ALA A 241 15.16 -8.91 -8.94
CA ALA A 241 14.00 -9.75 -8.58
C ALA A 241 13.59 -9.65 -7.08
N PRO A 242 12.55 -10.36 -6.56
CA PRO A 242 11.86 -10.00 -5.32
C PRO A 242 12.79 -9.90 -4.10
N ASN A 243 12.81 -8.72 -3.47
CA ASN A 243 13.75 -8.34 -2.42
C ASN A 243 13.40 -8.93 -1.03
N LYS A 244 14.39 -9.53 -0.34
CA LYS A 244 14.29 -9.95 1.08
C LYS A 244 15.25 -9.20 2.03
N ASN A 245 16.18 -8.38 1.54
CA ASN A 245 17.34 -7.89 2.32
C ASN A 245 17.31 -6.38 2.59
N LYS A 246 16.52 -5.95 3.57
CA LYS A 246 16.57 -4.59 4.14
C LYS A 246 17.03 -4.61 5.61
N PRO A 247 17.76 -3.60 6.12
CA PRO A 247 18.29 -2.42 5.43
C PRO A 247 19.66 -2.60 4.77
N ASN A 248 19.98 -1.70 3.84
CA ASN A 248 21.25 -1.60 3.11
C ASN A 248 21.72 -2.94 2.54
N GLY A 249 20.80 -3.72 1.98
CA GLY A 249 21.10 -5.00 1.36
C GLY A 249 20.62 -5.07 -0.07
N GLN A 250 21.13 -6.06 -0.80
CA GLN A 250 20.53 -6.49 -2.05
C GLN A 250 20.27 -7.99 -2.03
N PHE A 251 19.30 -8.43 -2.83
CA PHE A 251 19.03 -9.84 -3.05
C PHE A 251 19.00 -10.08 -4.56
N TYR A 252 19.75 -11.08 -5.01
CA TYR A 252 19.77 -11.54 -6.39
C TYR A 252 19.08 -12.90 -6.44
N LEU A 253 18.02 -12.99 -7.23
CA LEU A 253 17.45 -14.27 -7.63
C LEU A 253 18.00 -14.60 -9.01
N PRO A 254 18.63 -15.77 -9.20
CA PRO A 254 19.03 -16.23 -10.52
C PRO A 254 17.86 -16.19 -11.51
N PHE A 255 18.14 -15.76 -12.73
CA PHE A 255 17.17 -15.65 -13.83
C PHE A 255 16.95 -17.01 -14.51
N ASP A 256 16.68 -18.03 -13.71
CA ASP A 256 16.33 -19.36 -14.18
C ASP A 256 14.99 -19.82 -13.57
N ARG A 257 14.28 -20.65 -14.32
CA ARG A 257 12.94 -21.10 -13.98
C ARG A 257 12.90 -21.85 -12.65
N GLU A 258 13.87 -22.71 -12.38
CA GLU A 258 13.86 -23.60 -11.23
C GLU A 258 14.08 -22.83 -9.94
N SER A 259 15.08 -21.93 -9.93
CA SER A 259 15.34 -21.00 -8.82
C SER A 259 14.14 -20.13 -8.51
N ILE A 260 13.46 -19.58 -9.53
CA ILE A 260 12.27 -18.75 -9.35
C ILE A 260 11.14 -19.57 -8.73
N LYS A 261 10.82 -20.74 -9.29
CA LYS A 261 9.73 -21.59 -8.77
C LYS A 261 10.01 -22.05 -7.34
N SER A 262 11.23 -22.47 -7.05
CA SER A 262 11.66 -22.87 -5.70
C SER A 262 11.52 -21.72 -4.70
N PHE A 263 11.98 -20.51 -5.08
CA PHE A 263 11.83 -19.33 -4.23
C PHE A 263 10.36 -18.98 -3.95
N MET A 264 9.50 -19.08 -4.95
CA MET A 264 8.09 -18.75 -4.82
C MET A 264 7.33 -19.79 -3.98
N GLN A 265 7.66 -21.07 -4.09
CA GLN A 265 6.97 -22.16 -3.40
C GLN A 265 6.77 -21.90 -1.91
N ASP A 266 7.83 -21.51 -1.20
CA ASP A 266 7.79 -21.28 0.25
C ASP A 266 7.46 -19.83 0.65
N LEU A 267 7.29 -18.93 -0.33
CA LEU A 267 7.06 -17.51 -0.05
C LEU A 267 5.64 -17.31 0.53
N PRO A 268 5.50 -16.70 1.73
CA PRO A 268 4.19 -16.42 2.28
C PRO A 268 3.40 -15.46 1.40
N ILE A 269 2.13 -15.75 1.15
CA ILE A 269 1.28 -14.97 0.23
C ILE A 269 1.18 -13.50 0.63
N ARG A 270 1.25 -13.20 1.94
CA ARG A 270 1.21 -11.85 2.49
C ARG A 270 2.39 -10.96 2.05
N ARG A 271 3.50 -11.54 1.59
CA ARG A 271 4.66 -10.82 1.06
C ARG A 271 4.45 -10.31 -0.36
N ILE A 272 3.47 -10.85 -1.08
CA ILE A 272 3.19 -10.48 -2.47
C ILE A 272 2.50 -9.11 -2.54
N PRO A 273 3.01 -8.16 -3.34
CA PRO A 273 2.32 -6.90 -3.62
C PRO A 273 0.91 -7.16 -4.15
N GLY A 274 -0.08 -6.43 -3.61
CA GLY A 274 -1.51 -6.64 -3.92
C GLY A 274 -2.23 -7.58 -2.96
N VAL A 275 -1.53 -8.42 -2.20
CA VAL A 275 -2.12 -9.27 -1.15
C VAL A 275 -2.07 -8.56 0.20
N GLY A 276 -3.11 -7.78 0.48
CA GLY A 276 -3.33 -7.17 1.79
C GLY A 276 -3.89 -8.17 2.82
N ARG A 277 -4.02 -7.73 4.08
CA ARG A 277 -4.51 -8.54 5.22
C ARG A 277 -5.87 -9.18 5.01
N VAL A 278 -6.75 -8.47 4.31
CA VAL A 278 -8.09 -8.98 4.02
C VAL A 278 -7.97 -10.16 3.07
N ASN A 279 -7.28 -10.00 1.94
CA ASN A 279 -7.06 -11.07 0.98
C ASN A 279 -6.24 -12.23 1.58
N GLU A 280 -5.22 -11.93 2.39
CA GLU A 280 -4.48 -12.94 3.18
C GLU A 280 -5.45 -13.80 4.00
N ARG A 281 -6.36 -13.19 4.76
CA ARG A 281 -7.32 -13.93 5.60
C ARG A 281 -8.37 -14.68 4.77
N LEU A 282 -8.76 -14.15 3.62
CA LEU A 282 -9.68 -14.85 2.70
C LEU A 282 -9.02 -16.10 2.08
N LEU A 283 -7.76 -15.99 1.67
CA LEU A 283 -6.98 -17.08 1.09
C LEU A 283 -6.63 -18.14 2.15
N ASP A 284 -6.24 -17.71 3.35
CA ASP A 284 -5.96 -18.60 4.48
C ASP A 284 -7.18 -19.46 4.85
N ALA A 285 -8.39 -18.88 4.78
CA ALA A 285 -9.63 -19.60 5.05
C ALA A 285 -9.88 -20.78 4.07
N ILE A 286 -9.37 -20.70 2.84
CA ILE A 286 -9.46 -21.79 1.86
C ILE A 286 -8.21 -22.68 1.82
N GLY A 287 -7.25 -22.47 2.74
CA GLY A 287 -6.05 -23.29 2.90
C GLY A 287 -4.78 -22.71 2.27
N ILE A 288 -4.82 -21.51 1.68
CA ILE A 288 -3.69 -20.93 0.96
C ILE A 288 -2.91 -19.96 1.87
N LYS A 289 -1.69 -20.36 2.26
CA LYS A 289 -0.78 -19.55 3.10
C LYS A 289 0.49 -19.14 2.35
N THR A 290 0.97 -20.01 1.47
CA THR A 290 2.17 -19.85 0.65
C THR A 290 1.81 -19.76 -0.83
N CYS A 291 2.75 -19.36 -1.68
CA CYS A 291 2.51 -19.37 -3.13
C CYS A 291 2.53 -20.79 -3.71
N GLY A 292 3.11 -21.77 -3.02
CA GLY A 292 3.00 -23.19 -3.36
C GLY A 292 1.58 -23.72 -3.22
N ASP A 293 0.86 -23.32 -2.16
CA ASP A 293 -0.53 -23.74 -1.91
C ASP A 293 -1.50 -23.35 -3.03
N ILE A 294 -1.17 -22.31 -3.82
CA ILE A 294 -1.94 -21.88 -4.98
C ILE A 294 -2.10 -23.03 -5.97
N TYR A 295 -1.04 -23.80 -6.23
CA TYR A 295 -1.08 -24.93 -7.15
C TYR A 295 -1.94 -26.07 -6.58
N THR A 296 -1.78 -26.37 -5.29
CA THR A 296 -2.58 -27.37 -4.57
C THR A 296 -4.08 -27.05 -4.64
N HIS A 297 -4.44 -25.77 -4.57
CA HIS A 297 -5.83 -25.30 -4.57
C HIS A 297 -6.30 -24.72 -5.93
N ARG A 298 -5.56 -24.94 -7.01
CA ARG A 298 -5.79 -24.30 -8.33
C ARG A 298 -7.19 -24.52 -8.90
N ALA A 299 -7.77 -25.71 -8.72
CA ALA A 299 -9.14 -25.98 -9.15
C ALA A 299 -10.17 -25.17 -8.34
N THR A 300 -10.00 -25.06 -7.03
CA THR A 300 -10.87 -24.22 -6.19
C THR A 300 -10.78 -22.76 -6.61
N LEU A 301 -9.56 -22.28 -6.86
CA LEU A 301 -9.35 -20.91 -7.35
C LEU A 301 -10.01 -20.68 -8.71
N SER A 302 -9.97 -21.67 -9.60
CA SER A 302 -10.62 -21.58 -10.91
C SER A 302 -12.14 -21.50 -10.79
N LEU A 303 -12.74 -22.29 -9.91
CA LEU A 303 -14.18 -22.25 -9.65
C LEU A 303 -14.61 -20.94 -8.99
N MET A 304 -13.69 -20.26 -8.30
CA MET A 304 -13.94 -19.02 -7.56
C MET A 304 -13.20 -17.80 -8.14
N ASP A 305 -12.95 -17.79 -9.45
CA ASP A 305 -12.12 -16.77 -10.11
C ASP A 305 -12.62 -15.34 -9.83
N LYS A 306 -13.93 -15.10 -9.88
CA LYS A 306 -14.53 -13.79 -9.57
C LYS A 306 -14.21 -13.27 -8.16
N GLN A 307 -13.92 -14.17 -7.22
CA GLN A 307 -13.66 -13.82 -5.82
C GLN A 307 -12.16 -13.61 -5.54
N PHE A 308 -11.28 -14.35 -6.23
CA PHE A 308 -9.84 -14.38 -5.91
C PHE A 308 -8.92 -13.88 -7.03
N GLY A 309 -9.38 -13.89 -8.29
CA GLY A 309 -8.56 -13.57 -9.47
C GLY A 309 -7.54 -14.66 -9.76
N LEU A 310 -7.97 -15.73 -10.43
CA LEU A 310 -7.18 -16.92 -10.78
C LEU A 310 -5.90 -16.52 -11.50
N GLN A 311 -6.01 -15.75 -12.58
CA GLN A 311 -4.86 -15.35 -13.42
C GLN A 311 -3.74 -14.68 -12.62
N PHE A 312 -4.11 -13.80 -11.68
CA PHE A 312 -3.16 -13.14 -10.80
C PHE A 312 -2.44 -14.15 -9.88
N LEU A 313 -3.18 -15.07 -9.27
CA LEU A 313 -2.61 -16.08 -8.38
C LEU A 313 -1.75 -17.11 -9.12
N LEU A 314 -2.15 -17.55 -10.32
CA LEU A 314 -1.35 -18.45 -11.14
C LEU A 314 -0.02 -17.81 -11.56
N ARG A 315 -0.03 -16.52 -11.94
CA ARG A 315 1.20 -15.76 -12.22
C ARG A 315 2.11 -15.69 -10.99
N ILE A 316 1.54 -15.46 -9.80
CA ILE A 316 2.31 -15.48 -8.53
C ILE A 316 2.93 -16.85 -8.28
N HIS A 317 2.17 -17.93 -8.44
CA HIS A 317 2.69 -19.29 -8.26
C HIS A 317 3.90 -19.55 -9.15
N LEU A 318 3.84 -19.09 -10.41
CA LEU A 318 4.94 -19.20 -11.37
C LEU A 318 6.05 -18.17 -11.15
N GLY A 319 5.86 -17.14 -10.33
CA GLY A 319 6.80 -16.02 -10.22
C GLY A 319 6.89 -15.15 -11.48
N ILE A 320 5.78 -15.04 -12.23
CA ILE A 320 5.70 -14.23 -13.46
C ILE A 320 5.12 -12.86 -13.11
N ALA A 321 5.92 -11.80 -13.35
CA ALA A 321 5.52 -10.42 -13.18
C ALA A 321 5.40 -9.69 -14.54
N SER A 322 5.23 -8.37 -14.51
CA SER A 322 5.41 -7.54 -15.71
C SER A 322 6.88 -7.20 -15.84
N ASN A 323 7.44 -7.36 -17.03
CA ASN A 323 8.79 -6.90 -17.36
C ASN A 323 8.78 -5.48 -17.95
N VAL A 324 7.59 -4.93 -18.21
CA VAL A 324 7.45 -3.56 -18.71
C VAL A 324 7.68 -2.57 -17.57
N VAL A 325 8.77 -1.82 -17.66
CA VAL A 325 9.10 -0.67 -16.81
C VAL A 325 8.99 0.56 -17.69
N GLU A 326 7.93 1.34 -17.49
CA GLU A 326 7.70 2.57 -18.21
C GLU A 326 7.18 3.64 -17.24
N PRO A 327 7.48 4.94 -17.45
CA PRO A 327 6.94 5.99 -16.62
C PRO A 327 5.42 6.02 -16.74
N GLY A 328 4.71 6.18 -15.61
CA GLY A 328 3.26 6.31 -15.64
C GLY A 328 2.83 7.48 -16.53
N LYS A 329 2.17 7.19 -17.66
CA LYS A 329 1.76 8.23 -18.61
C LYS A 329 0.78 9.16 -17.90
N ARG A 330 1.00 10.47 -18.02
CA ARG A 330 0.12 11.50 -17.43
C ARG A 330 -1.34 11.32 -17.84
N GLU A 331 -1.57 10.86 -19.06
CA GLU A 331 -2.88 10.58 -19.66
C GLU A 331 -3.57 9.34 -19.07
N GLU A 332 -2.82 8.40 -18.51
CA GLU A 332 -3.35 7.16 -17.92
C GLU A 332 -3.72 7.33 -16.43
N ARG A 333 -3.50 8.53 -15.85
CA ARG A 333 -3.99 8.84 -14.50
C ARG A 333 -5.52 8.91 -14.51
N LYS A 334 -6.17 7.74 -14.36
CA LYS A 334 -7.63 7.58 -14.25
C LYS A 334 -8.24 8.43 -13.13
N ILE A 335 -7.42 8.75 -12.13
CA ILE A 335 -7.80 9.57 -11.00
C ILE A 335 -6.82 10.73 -10.97
N ALA A 336 -7.31 11.88 -11.40
CA ALA A 336 -6.83 13.17 -10.98
C ALA A 336 -7.19 13.35 -9.50
N SER A 337 -6.60 12.53 -8.63
CA SER A 337 -6.60 12.81 -7.21
C SER A 337 -5.70 14.01 -7.09
N ALA A 338 -6.24 15.22 -7.29
CA ALA A 338 -5.65 16.40 -6.71
C ALA A 338 -5.21 16.00 -5.32
N LYS A 339 -3.95 16.28 -4.99
CA LYS A 339 -3.25 15.80 -3.80
C LYS A 339 -4.28 15.75 -2.69
N VAL A 340 -4.72 14.54 -2.33
CA VAL A 340 -5.94 14.41 -1.54
C VAL A 340 -5.65 15.16 -0.25
N HIS A 341 -6.29 16.31 -0.02
CA HIS A 341 -6.01 17.15 1.13
C HIS A 341 -6.62 16.47 2.35
N PHE A 342 -5.88 15.49 2.88
CA PHE A 342 -6.24 14.73 4.07
C PHE A 342 -6.12 15.62 5.30
N ARG A 343 -7.15 16.40 5.61
CA ARG A 343 -7.21 17.09 6.89
C ARG A 343 -8.09 16.27 7.84
N THR A 344 -7.44 15.48 8.69
CA THR A 344 -8.10 14.99 9.89
C THR A 344 -8.17 16.15 10.87
N PHE A 345 -9.37 16.62 11.17
CA PHE A 345 -9.63 17.74 12.09
C PHE A 345 -10.34 17.25 13.36
N SER A 346 -10.44 18.11 14.37
CA SER A 346 -11.29 17.84 15.55
C SER A 346 -12.73 17.62 15.12
N THR A 347 -13.50 16.82 15.85
CA THR A 347 -14.88 16.49 15.42
C THR A 347 -15.72 17.75 15.21
N LEU A 348 -16.31 17.91 14.03
CA LEU A 348 -17.27 18.95 13.73
C LEU A 348 -18.68 18.37 13.88
N SER A 349 -19.51 19.05 14.67
CA SER A 349 -20.92 18.73 14.87
C SER A 349 -21.84 19.75 14.22
N ASP A 350 -21.36 20.97 14.05
CA ASP A 350 -22.13 22.06 13.49
C ASP A 350 -22.14 22.01 11.96
N ARG A 351 -23.33 22.21 11.39
CA ARG A 351 -23.52 22.18 9.94
C ARG A 351 -22.73 23.29 9.26
N GLN A 352 -22.69 24.49 9.82
CA GLN A 352 -21.97 25.61 9.20
C GLN A 352 -20.47 25.35 9.18
N GLN A 353 -19.90 24.81 10.27
CA GLN A 353 -18.49 24.40 10.30
C GLN A 353 -18.14 23.35 9.23
N ILE A 354 -19.02 22.36 9.03
CA ILE A 354 -18.83 21.34 7.99
C ILE A 354 -18.87 21.97 6.59
N LEU A 355 -19.81 22.89 6.35
CA LEU A 355 -19.91 23.59 5.06
C LEU A 355 -18.67 24.46 4.81
N ASN A 356 -18.24 25.27 5.79
CA ASN A 356 -17.03 26.07 5.69
C ASN A 356 -15.81 25.19 5.38
N LYS A 357 -15.74 23.99 5.97
CA LYS A 357 -14.64 23.05 5.70
C LYS A 357 -14.72 22.46 4.28
N LEU A 358 -15.91 22.19 3.78
CA LEU A 358 -16.12 21.78 2.39
C LEU A 358 -15.67 22.88 1.42
N GLU A 359 -15.92 24.15 1.74
CA GLU A 359 -15.45 25.28 0.94
C GLU A 359 -13.94 25.37 0.86
N GLU A 360 -13.24 25.22 1.99
CA GLU A 360 -11.77 25.20 2.04
C GLU A 360 -11.21 24.07 1.17
N VAL A 361 -11.76 22.86 1.30
CA VAL A 361 -11.32 21.69 0.51
C VAL A 361 -11.62 21.85 -0.97
N ALA A 362 -12.74 22.49 -1.34
CA ALA A 362 -13.08 22.77 -2.73
C ALA A 362 -12.14 23.83 -3.35
N ALA A 363 -11.77 24.87 -2.60
CA ALA A 363 -10.83 25.89 -3.05
C ALA A 363 -9.41 25.32 -3.26
N GLU A 364 -8.93 24.49 -2.33
CA GLU A 364 -7.64 23.79 -2.49
C GLU A 364 -7.63 22.85 -3.71
N LEU A 365 -8.77 22.18 -3.97
CA LEU A 365 -8.94 21.31 -5.14
C LEU A 365 -8.92 22.12 -6.45
N GLU A 366 -9.58 23.27 -6.48
CA GLU A 366 -9.54 24.22 -7.61
C GLU A 366 -8.08 24.61 -7.91
N ASP A 367 -7.37 25.16 -6.92
CA ASP A 367 -5.96 25.56 -7.04
C ASP A 367 -5.07 24.44 -7.61
N ASP A 368 -5.20 23.22 -7.08
CA ASP A 368 -4.41 22.08 -7.52
C ASP A 368 -4.77 21.63 -8.94
N THR A 369 -6.06 21.65 -9.30
CA THR A 369 -6.49 21.28 -10.64
C THR A 369 -6.09 22.32 -11.68
N GLU A 370 -6.11 23.61 -11.34
CA GLU A 370 -5.62 24.69 -12.19
C GLU A 370 -4.10 24.59 -12.41
N ARG A 371 -3.32 24.47 -11.34
CA ARG A 371 -1.85 24.32 -11.42
C ARG A 371 -1.42 23.14 -12.28
N ASN A 372 -2.16 22.04 -12.21
CA ASN A 372 -1.87 20.83 -12.99
C ASN A 372 -2.58 20.79 -14.35
N GLY A 373 -3.47 21.75 -14.65
CA GLY A 373 -4.28 21.77 -15.88
C GLY A 373 -5.19 20.55 -16.04
N TRP A 374 -5.79 20.06 -14.96
CA TRP A 374 -6.61 18.84 -14.94
C TRP A 374 -8.10 19.17 -14.88
N THR A 375 -8.90 18.49 -15.70
CA THR A 375 -10.37 18.46 -15.57
C THR A 375 -10.88 17.02 -15.53
N GLY A 376 -12.11 16.81 -15.06
CA GLY A 376 -12.70 15.53 -14.69
C GLY A 376 -14.22 15.52 -14.86
N LYS A 377 -14.82 14.33 -14.71
CA LYS A 377 -16.25 14.09 -14.92
C LYS A 377 -16.98 13.58 -13.69
N THR A 378 -16.25 13.15 -12.67
CA THR A 378 -16.85 12.59 -11.46
C THR A 378 -16.31 13.31 -10.24
N VAL A 379 -17.23 13.82 -9.41
CA VAL A 379 -16.93 14.33 -8.07
C VAL A 379 -17.33 13.27 -7.07
N THR A 380 -16.42 12.93 -6.16
CA THR A 380 -16.65 11.97 -5.09
C THR A 380 -16.44 12.62 -3.74
N LEU A 381 -17.50 12.75 -2.96
CA LEU A 381 -17.44 13.15 -1.57
C LEU A 381 -17.21 11.92 -0.69
N LYS A 382 -16.13 11.92 0.09
CA LYS A 382 -15.86 10.89 1.10
C LYS A 382 -15.71 11.54 2.46
N TYR A 383 -16.38 10.99 3.46
CA TYR A 383 -16.33 11.53 4.82
C TYR A 383 -16.21 10.41 5.85
N LYS A 384 -15.67 10.74 7.02
CA LYS A 384 -15.50 9.80 8.13
C LYS A 384 -16.16 10.32 9.39
N LEU A 385 -17.00 9.48 9.99
CA LEU A 385 -17.64 9.77 11.26
C LEU A 385 -16.69 9.55 12.42
N ASN A 386 -16.94 10.17 13.58
CA ASN A 386 -16.15 9.97 14.81
C ASN A 386 -16.07 8.49 15.29
N THR A 387 -16.98 7.64 14.80
CA THR A 387 -16.97 6.17 14.93
C THR A 387 -16.00 5.48 13.98
N TYR A 388 -15.18 6.22 13.23
CA TYR A 388 -14.24 5.72 12.23
C TYR A 388 -14.89 5.01 11.02
N GLN A 389 -16.21 5.10 10.89
CA GLN A 389 -16.94 4.65 9.71
C GLN A 389 -16.73 5.62 8.55
N VAL A 390 -16.46 5.07 7.37
CA VAL A 390 -16.14 5.84 6.16
C VAL A 390 -17.28 5.68 5.17
N TYR A 391 -17.76 6.80 4.64
CA TYR A 391 -18.78 6.84 3.61
C TYR A 391 -18.21 7.50 2.37
N THR A 392 -18.69 7.07 1.21
CA THR A 392 -18.27 7.59 -0.09
C THR A 392 -19.51 7.74 -0.96
N ARG A 393 -19.64 8.90 -1.60
CA ARG A 393 -20.73 9.23 -2.53
C ARG A 393 -20.11 9.89 -3.75
N ALA A 394 -20.55 9.49 -4.93
CA ALA A 394 -20.02 10.01 -6.17
C ALA A 394 -21.16 10.46 -7.08
N LYS A 395 -20.92 11.51 -7.85
CA LYS A 395 -21.77 11.95 -8.95
C LYS A 395 -20.90 12.11 -10.19
N SER A 396 -21.25 11.37 -11.23
CA SER A 396 -20.64 11.49 -12.55
C SER A 396 -21.52 12.34 -13.45
N PHE A 397 -20.89 13.07 -14.37
CA PHE A 397 -21.53 13.94 -15.34
C PHE A 397 -21.08 13.56 -16.75
N ASP A 398 -21.94 13.75 -17.74
CA ASP A 398 -21.60 13.47 -19.14
C ASP A 398 -20.65 14.52 -19.73
N ARG A 399 -20.65 15.72 -19.12
CA ARG A 399 -19.74 16.83 -19.42
C ARG A 399 -18.55 16.88 -18.46
N TRP A 400 -17.48 17.52 -18.93
CA TRP A 400 -16.40 17.95 -18.05
C TRP A 400 -16.92 19.03 -17.10
N ILE A 401 -16.53 18.94 -15.83
CA ILE A 401 -16.95 19.90 -14.83
C ILE A 401 -15.94 21.04 -14.80
N SER A 402 -16.44 22.26 -14.66
CA SER A 402 -15.59 23.38 -14.29
C SER A 402 -14.99 23.10 -12.91
N THR A 403 -13.69 23.29 -12.78
CA THR A 403 -12.96 23.07 -11.52
C THR A 403 -13.18 24.19 -10.52
N LYS A 404 -14.05 25.16 -10.84
CA LYS A 404 -14.41 26.26 -9.97
C LYS A 404 -14.99 25.75 -8.65
N LYS A 405 -14.53 26.35 -7.55
CA LYS A 405 -15.03 26.06 -6.19
C LYS A 405 -16.55 25.97 -6.13
N ASP A 406 -17.26 26.93 -6.73
CA ASP A 406 -18.73 27.02 -6.64
C ASP A 406 -19.45 25.82 -7.28
N ASP A 407 -18.95 25.34 -8.43
CA ASP A 407 -19.49 24.16 -9.10
C ASP A 407 -19.24 22.89 -8.27
N LEU A 408 -18.02 22.74 -7.72
CA LEU A 408 -17.65 21.62 -6.86
C LEU A 408 -18.50 21.61 -5.57
N LEU A 409 -18.72 22.78 -4.98
CA LEU A 409 -19.55 22.96 -3.80
C LEU A 409 -21.01 22.60 -4.06
N ALA A 410 -21.60 23.07 -5.15
CA ALA A 410 -22.98 22.74 -5.51
C ALA A 410 -23.19 21.22 -5.60
N VAL A 411 -22.23 20.50 -6.20
CA VAL A 411 -22.25 19.03 -6.26
C VAL A 411 -22.09 18.42 -4.88
N CYS A 412 -21.16 18.91 -4.05
CA CYS A 412 -20.96 18.40 -2.70
C CYS A 412 -22.17 18.63 -1.79
N HIS A 413 -22.83 19.79 -1.90
CA HIS A 413 -24.07 20.09 -1.18
C HIS A 413 -25.17 19.09 -1.53
N HIS A 414 -25.36 18.80 -2.82
CA HIS A 414 -26.33 17.78 -3.26
C HIS A 414 -25.96 16.38 -2.73
N LEU A 415 -24.67 16.02 -2.73
CA LEU A 415 -24.22 14.74 -2.18
C LEU A 415 -24.40 14.65 -0.64
N TRP A 416 -24.37 15.79 0.05
CA TRP A 416 -24.48 15.89 1.51
C TRP A 416 -25.93 15.97 2.02
N GLN A 417 -26.86 16.56 1.25
CA GLN A 417 -28.24 16.87 1.68
C GLN A 417 -29.00 15.72 2.36
N TYR A 418 -28.60 14.46 2.13
CA TYR A 418 -29.21 13.28 2.74
C TYR A 418 -28.77 12.96 4.18
N HIS A 419 -27.86 13.72 4.80
CA HIS A 419 -27.40 13.46 6.16
C HIS A 419 -27.32 14.72 7.03
N LEU A 420 -28.39 15.01 7.77
CA LEU A 420 -28.53 16.26 8.54
C LEU A 420 -27.89 16.25 9.96
N LEU A 421 -27.41 15.11 10.48
CA LEU A 421 -27.07 14.94 11.91
C LEU A 421 -25.77 14.16 12.15
N LEU A 422 -24.73 14.38 11.36
CA LEU A 422 -23.49 13.58 11.45
C LEU A 422 -22.31 14.34 12.05
N LEU A 423 -21.70 13.72 13.06
CA LEU A 423 -20.41 14.11 13.62
C LEU A 423 -19.29 13.65 12.67
N VAL A 424 -18.73 14.58 11.90
CA VAL A 424 -17.68 14.32 10.91
C VAL A 424 -16.36 14.86 11.42
N PHE A 425 -15.27 14.12 11.19
CA PHE A 425 -13.92 14.60 11.54
C PHE A 425 -12.93 14.55 10.36
N LEU A 426 -13.41 14.16 9.18
CA LEU A 426 -12.62 14.03 7.97
C LEU A 426 -13.51 14.10 6.74
N ILE A 427 -13.11 14.91 5.75
CA ILE A 427 -13.82 15.13 4.48
C ILE A 427 -12.81 15.10 3.33
N PHE A 428 -13.23 14.56 2.18
CA PHE A 428 -12.45 14.46 0.96
C PHE A 428 -13.32 14.70 -0.26
N ILE A 429 -12.75 15.37 -1.25
CA ILE A 429 -13.29 15.45 -2.60
C ILE A 429 -12.30 14.74 -3.53
N ILE A 430 -12.73 13.69 -4.22
CA ILE A 430 -11.94 13.00 -5.23
C ILE A 430 -12.53 13.33 -6.60
N TYR A 431 -11.67 13.79 -7.49
CA TYR A 431 -12.01 14.10 -8.87
C TYR A 431 -11.49 13.00 -9.79
N ARG A 432 -12.33 12.46 -10.68
CA ARG A 432 -11.95 11.37 -11.60
C ARG A 432 -12.18 11.74 -13.06
N SER A 433 -11.34 11.15 -13.92
CA SER A 433 -11.09 11.49 -15.33
C SER A 433 -10.03 12.59 -15.46
N ALA A 434 -9.04 12.38 -16.33
CA ALA A 434 -7.97 13.33 -16.62
C ALA A 434 -7.78 13.42 -18.15
N ARG A 435 -7.94 14.63 -18.69
CA ARG A 435 -7.39 15.04 -19.98
C ARG A 435 -6.86 16.47 -19.79
N ASN A 436 -5.74 16.80 -20.42
CA ASN A 436 -5.16 18.15 -20.31
C ASN A 436 -6.20 19.20 -20.69
N PHE A 437 -6.38 20.22 -19.85
CA PHE A 437 -7.34 21.31 -20.08
C PHE A 437 -7.12 22.00 -21.44
N CYS A 438 -5.86 22.17 -21.88
CA CYS A 438 -5.53 22.68 -23.22
C CYS A 438 -6.03 21.78 -24.37
N GLN A 439 -6.14 20.47 -24.16
CA GLN A 439 -6.62 19.51 -25.17
C GLN A 439 -8.15 19.41 -25.19
N ALA A 440 -8.80 19.71 -24.06
CA ALA A 440 -10.26 19.71 -23.95
C ALA A 440 -10.92 20.85 -24.75
N ILE A 441 -10.26 22.01 -24.84
CA ILE A 441 -10.73 23.14 -25.68
C ILE A 441 -10.55 22.82 -27.18
N LEU A 442 -9.52 22.06 -27.55
CA LEU A 442 -9.28 21.67 -28.95
C LEU A 442 -10.20 20.53 -29.45
N CYS A 443 -10.70 19.66 -28.56
CA CYS A 443 -11.63 18.59 -28.94
C CYS A 443 -13.11 19.01 -29.05
N GLN A 444 -13.48 20.26 -28.74
CA GLN A 444 -14.86 20.76 -28.90
C GLN A 444 -15.03 21.73 -30.08
N LEU A 445 -13.94 22.03 -30.81
CA LEU A 445 -13.95 22.93 -31.96
C LEU A 445 -13.43 22.26 -33.25
N GLY A 446 -13.58 20.94 -33.36
CA GLY A 446 -13.24 20.16 -34.56
C GLY A 446 -14.41 19.30 -35.02
#